data_AF-A0A1V5QHH6-F1
#
_entry.id   AF-A0A1V5QHH6-F1
#
_cell.length_a   1.000
_cell.length_b   1.000
_cell.length_c   1.000
_cell.angle_alpha   90.00
_cell.angle_beta   90.00
_cell.angle_gamma   90.00
#
_symmetry.space_group_name_H-M   'P 1'
#
loop_
_entity.id
_entity.type
_entity.pdbx_description
1 polymer ?
#
loop_
_entity_poly.entity_id
_entity_poly.type
_entity_poly.pdbx_seq_one_letter_code
_entity_poly.pdbx_strand_id
1 'polypeptide(L)'
;MSPFFVWLFILGFVISSTGASLLFKVAADASGWTAFRYFLLGNFAGVWAPVCLMFALKGTNANIVYAICYGGGFCALQVATFHLFRQPLSLWQWAGVGVVGVGVLLLQIRA
;
A
#
# COMPACT_ATOMS: atom_id res chain seq x y z
N MET A 1 -20.80 10.34 -1.50
CA MET A 1 -20.17 9.67 -0.34
C MET A 1 -19.43 10.73 0.47
N SER A 2 -19.45 10.70 1.81
CA SER A 2 -18.76 11.75 2.57
C SER A 2 -17.23 11.64 2.36
N PRO A 3 -16.49 12.76 2.40
CA PRO A 3 -15.02 12.74 2.25
C PRO A 3 -14.36 11.80 3.27
N PHE A 4 -14.89 11.74 4.49
CA PHE A 4 -14.40 10.86 5.54
C PHE A 4 -14.37 9.38 5.10
N PHE A 5 -15.43 8.88 4.47
CA PHE A 5 -15.46 7.49 3.99
C PHE A 5 -14.48 7.24 2.85
N VAL A 6 -14.26 8.22 1.96
CA VAL A 6 -13.25 8.10 0.89
C VAL A 6 -11.87 7.88 1.50
N TRP A 7 -11.49 8.71 2.46
CA TRP A 7 -10.21 8.62 3.14
C TRP A 7 -10.06 7.32 3.94
N LEU A 8 -11.13 6.85 4.57
CA LEU A 8 -11.15 5.55 5.25
C LEU A 8 -10.88 4.39 4.28
N PHE A 9 -11.49 4.41 3.09
CA PHE A 9 -11.24 3.39 2.08
C PHE A 9 -9.84 3.49 1.48
N ILE A 10 -9.31 4.68 1.24
CA ILE A 10 -7.92 4.87 0.81
C ILE A 10 -6.95 4.30 1.86
N LEU A 11 -7.17 4.61 3.14
CA LEU A 11 -6.37 4.06 4.23
C LEU A 11 -6.48 2.53 4.29
N GLY A 12 -7.70 1.99 4.13
CA GLY A 12 -7.96 0.56 4.05
C GLY A 12 -7.17 -0.11 2.91
N PHE A 13 -7.13 0.51 1.73
CA PHE A 13 -6.30 0.05 0.61
C PHE A 13 -4.82 -0.01 0.97
N VAL A 14 -4.28 1.08 1.53
CA VAL A 14 -2.85 1.19 1.85
C VAL A 14 -2.45 0.16 2.90
N ILE A 15 -3.24 -0.01 3.96
CA ILE A 15 -2.99 -1.00 5.01
C ILE A 15 -3.10 -2.42 4.46
N SER A 16 -4.16 -2.71 3.71
CA SER A 16 -4.41 -4.05 3.14
C SER A 16 -3.30 -4.46 2.16
N SER A 17 -2.97 -3.59 1.20
CA SER A 17 -1.94 -3.86 0.19
C SER A 17 -0.57 -4.00 0.83
N THR A 18 -0.18 -3.08 1.71
CA THR A 18 1.10 -3.13 2.42
C THR A 18 1.17 -4.37 3.30
N GLY A 19 0.15 -4.61 4.12
CA GLY A 19 0.08 -5.77 5.02
C GLY A 19 0.17 -7.09 4.26
N ALA A 20 -0.56 -7.23 3.16
CA ALA A 20 -0.47 -8.40 2.29
C ALA A 20 0.95 -8.61 1.75
N SER A 21 1.59 -7.56 1.22
CA SER A 21 2.96 -7.64 0.73
C SER A 21 3.97 -8.04 1.81
N LEU A 22 3.83 -7.52 3.03
CA LEU A 22 4.70 -7.90 4.16
C LEU A 22 4.47 -9.37 4.56
N LEU A 23 3.21 -9.84 4.62
CA LEU A 23 2.87 -11.24 4.89
C LEU A 23 3.43 -12.17 3.81
N PHE A 24 3.36 -11.78 2.54
CA PHE A 24 3.98 -12.53 1.45
C PHE A 24 5.50 -12.56 1.55
N LYS A 25 6.13 -11.48 2.03
CA LYS A 25 7.57 -11.50 2.30
C LYS A 25 7.92 -12.53 3.38
N VAL A 26 7.17 -12.58 4.49
CA VAL A 26 7.36 -13.62 5.52
C VAL A 26 7.11 -15.02 4.96
N ALA A 27 6.06 -15.19 4.14
CA ALA A 27 5.75 -16.47 3.51
C ALA A 27 6.88 -16.96 2.61
N ALA A 28 7.50 -16.05 1.85
CA ALA A 28 8.60 -16.35 0.94
C ALA A 28 9.89 -16.79 1.66
N ASP A 29 10.11 -16.33 2.89
CA ASP A 29 11.28 -16.69 3.69
C ASP A 29 11.05 -17.93 4.57
N ALA A 30 9.80 -18.37 4.73
CA ALA A 30 9.42 -19.52 5.54
C ALA A 30 9.33 -20.82 4.71
N SER A 31 9.19 -21.95 5.39
CA SER A 31 8.97 -23.26 4.77
C SER A 31 7.78 -24.00 5.37
N GLY A 32 7.26 -24.98 4.62
CA GLY A 32 6.17 -25.86 5.05
C GLY A 32 4.90 -25.12 5.47
N TRP A 33 4.32 -25.53 6.60
CA TRP A 33 3.03 -25.01 7.06
C TRP A 33 3.05 -23.54 7.46
N THR A 34 4.19 -23.03 7.93
CA THR A 34 4.34 -21.61 8.26
C THR A 34 4.22 -20.74 7.02
N ALA A 35 4.89 -21.12 5.92
CA ALA A 35 4.76 -20.42 4.64
C ALA A 35 3.31 -20.40 4.14
N PHE A 36 2.62 -21.55 4.22
CA PHE A 36 1.23 -21.66 3.81
C PHE A 36 0.29 -20.76 4.64
N ARG A 37 0.48 -20.69 5.96
CA ARG A 37 -0.30 -19.80 6.84
C ARG A 37 -0.14 -18.34 6.45
N TYR A 38 1.09 -17.87 6.26
CA TYR A 38 1.34 -16.48 5.87
C TYR A 38 0.85 -16.17 4.45
N PHE A 39 0.91 -17.14 3.53
CA PHE A 39 0.31 -17.02 2.21
C PHE A 39 -1.21 -16.85 2.29
N LEU A 40 -1.92 -17.66 3.07
CA LEU A 40 -3.36 -17.52 3.26
C LEU A 40 -3.72 -16.18 3.89
N LEU A 41 -3.01 -15.77 4.94
CA LEU A 41 -3.21 -14.48 5.59
C LEU A 41 -2.94 -13.32 4.63
N GLY A 42 -1.89 -13.40 3.80
CA GLY A 42 -1.55 -12.39 2.81
C GLY A 42 -2.66 -12.23 1.76
N ASN A 43 -3.24 -13.33 1.27
CA ASN A 43 -4.37 -13.27 0.34
C ASN A 43 -5.63 -12.70 0.99
N PHE A 44 -5.94 -13.14 2.22
CA PHE A 44 -7.10 -12.62 2.94
C PHE A 44 -6.97 -11.13 3.27
N ALA A 45 -5.77 -10.68 3.66
CA ALA A 45 -5.49 -9.26 3.83
C ALA A 45 -5.61 -8.54 2.48
N GLY A 46 -5.01 -9.07 1.42
CA GLY A 46 -4.89 -8.43 0.11
C GLY A 46 -6.21 -8.28 -0.65
N VAL A 47 -7.19 -9.16 -0.44
CA VAL A 47 -8.51 -9.06 -1.10
C VAL A 47 -9.25 -7.76 -0.72
N TRP A 48 -8.95 -7.19 0.45
CA TRP A 48 -9.56 -5.94 0.89
C TRP A 48 -9.09 -4.73 0.10
N ALA A 49 -7.88 -4.75 -0.47
CA ALA A 49 -7.35 -3.65 -1.24
C ALA A 49 -8.25 -3.31 -2.45
N PRO A 50 -8.55 -4.22 -3.39
CA PRO A 50 -9.45 -3.91 -4.51
C PRO A 50 -10.87 -3.53 -4.06
N VAL A 51 -11.38 -4.10 -2.96
CA VAL A 51 -12.69 -3.72 -2.39
C VAL A 51 -12.67 -2.26 -1.93
N CYS A 52 -11.68 -1.87 -1.13
CA CYS A 52 -11.48 -0.50 -0.67
C CYS A 52 -11.27 0.46 -1.84
N LEU A 53 -10.46 0.08 -2.84
CA LEU A 53 -10.23 0.89 -4.03
C LEU A 53 -11.53 1.18 -4.79
N MET A 54 -12.34 0.15 -5.03
CA MET A 54 -13.63 0.28 -5.69
C MET A 54 -14.54 1.28 -4.97
N PHE A 55 -14.58 1.27 -3.64
CA PHE A 55 -15.39 2.22 -2.88
C PHE A 55 -14.78 3.63 -2.87
N ALA A 56 -13.47 3.76 -2.73
CA ALA A 56 -12.79 5.06 -2.79
C ALA A 56 -13.04 5.79 -4.12
N LEU A 57 -12.99 5.04 -5.24
CA LEU A 57 -13.24 5.55 -6.59
C LEU A 57 -14.66 6.10 -6.80
N LYS A 58 -15.65 5.69 -5.98
CA LYS A 58 -17.02 6.22 -6.06
C LYS A 58 -17.14 7.64 -5.50
N GLY A 59 -16.16 8.12 -4.74
CA GLY A 59 -16.29 9.36 -3.97
C GLY A 59 -15.44 10.53 -4.44
N THR A 60 -14.43 10.32 -5.29
CA THR A 60 -13.55 11.40 -5.77
C THR A 60 -12.92 11.05 -7.13
N ASN A 61 -12.10 11.95 -7.67
CA ASN A 61 -11.40 11.78 -8.94
C ASN A 61 -10.47 10.55 -8.91
N ALA A 62 -10.58 9.70 -9.92
CA ALA A 62 -9.81 8.47 -10.01
C ALA A 62 -8.29 8.71 -10.01
N ASN A 63 -7.80 9.80 -10.63
CA ASN A 63 -6.38 10.12 -10.66
C ASN A 63 -5.82 10.38 -9.25
N ILE A 64 -6.61 11.03 -8.40
CA ILE A 64 -6.27 11.29 -6.98
C ILE A 64 -6.25 9.99 -6.20
N VAL A 65 -7.30 9.16 -6.34
CA VAL A 65 -7.41 7.89 -5.63
C VAL A 65 -6.26 6.97 -6.01
N TYR A 66 -5.99 6.78 -7.30
CA TYR A 66 -4.91 5.91 -7.76
C TYR A 66 -3.55 6.40 -7.29
N ALA A 67 -3.29 7.70 -7.34
CA ALA A 67 -2.05 8.27 -6.85
C ALA A 67 -1.82 7.96 -5.37
N ILE A 68 -2.80 8.23 -4.51
CA ILE A 68 -2.64 7.99 -3.07
C ILE A 68 -2.61 6.50 -2.76
N CYS A 69 -3.51 5.70 -3.34
CA CYS A 69 -3.56 4.26 -3.09
C CYS A 69 -2.27 3.58 -3.52
N TYR A 70 -1.87 3.68 -4.79
CA TYR A 70 -0.71 2.98 -5.31
C TYR A 70 0.61 3.65 -4.95
N GLY A 71 0.69 4.98 -5.09
CA GLY A 71 1.91 5.74 -4.74
C GLY A 71 2.14 5.80 -3.24
N GLY A 72 1.10 6.13 -2.47
CA GLY A 72 1.17 6.11 -1.00
C GLY A 72 1.36 4.70 -0.46
N GLY A 73 0.69 3.69 -1.03
CA GLY A 73 0.90 2.28 -0.70
C GLY A 73 2.34 1.82 -0.98
N PHE A 74 2.91 2.20 -2.12
CA PHE A 74 4.31 1.95 -2.42
C PHE A 74 5.24 2.58 -1.38
N CYS A 75 5.09 3.88 -1.09
CA CYS A 75 5.92 4.57 -0.10
C CYS A 75 5.80 3.93 1.28
N ALA A 76 4.58 3.61 1.73
CA ALA A 76 4.33 2.93 2.99
C ALA A 76 5.00 1.56 3.03
N LEU A 77 4.92 0.78 1.96
CA LEU A 77 5.57 -0.52 1.86
C LEU A 77 7.10 -0.41 1.91
N GLN A 78 7.71 0.57 1.25
CA GLN A 78 9.17 0.76 1.31
C GLN A 78 9.62 1.07 2.74
N VAL A 79 8.94 1.99 3.43
CA VAL A 79 9.23 2.36 4.82
C VAL A 79 9.01 1.18 5.76
N ALA A 80 7.88 0.46 5.62
CA ALA A 80 7.58 -0.71 6.43
C ALA A 80 8.60 -1.83 6.23
N THR A 81 9.04 -2.05 4.98
CA THR A 81 10.03 -3.09 4.67
C THR A 81 11.40 -2.74 5.24
N PHE A 82 11.81 -1.47 5.14
CA PHE A 82 13.02 -0.96 5.77
C PHE A 82 13.02 -1.17 7.29
N HIS A 83 11.91 -0.88 7.97
CA HIS A 83 11.82 -1.02 9.43
C HIS A 83 11.66 -2.46 9.91
N LEU A 84 10.76 -3.25 9.30
CA LEU A 84 10.39 -4.58 9.80
C LEU A 84 11.38 -5.66 9.37
N PHE A 85 11.89 -5.59 8.13
CA PHE A 85 12.80 -6.60 7.59
C PHE A 85 14.26 -6.13 7.57
N ARG A 86 14.53 -4.90 8.03
CA ARG A 86 15.86 -4.28 8.01
C ARG A 86 16.52 -4.35 6.63
N GLN A 87 15.72 -4.29 5.57
CA GLN A 87 16.25 -4.28 4.21
C GLN A 87 16.77 -2.87 3.90
N PRO A 88 18.10 -2.68 3.76
CA PRO A 88 18.66 -1.37 3.55
C PRO A 88 18.28 -0.87 2.16
N LEU A 89 17.65 0.31 2.12
CA LEU A 89 17.41 1.03 0.88
C LEU A 89 18.64 1.88 0.55
N SER A 90 19.14 1.76 -0.68
CA SER A 90 20.20 2.63 -1.19
C SER A 90 19.71 4.07 -1.29
N LEU A 91 20.65 5.01 -1.38
CA LEU A 91 20.34 6.45 -1.53
C LEU A 91 19.44 6.71 -2.75
N TRP A 92 19.67 6.00 -3.85
CA TRP A 92 18.87 6.11 -5.07
C TRP A 92 17.46 5.54 -4.92
N GLN A 93 17.29 4.49 -4.13
CA GLN A 93 15.96 3.95 -3.83
C GLN A 93 15.16 4.93 -2.97
N TRP A 94 15.80 5.55 -1.95
CA TRP A 94 15.18 6.63 -1.18
C TRP A 94 14.80 7.83 -2.04
N ALA A 95 15.65 8.22 -2.98
CA ALA A 95 15.33 9.27 -3.95
C ALA A 95 14.10 8.90 -4.78
N GLY A 96 14.01 7.64 -5.25
CA GLY A 96 12.84 7.13 -5.96
C GLY A 96 11.55 7.20 -5.13
N VAL A 97 11.60 6.79 -3.86
CA VAL A 97 10.47 6.93 -2.92
C VAL A 97 10.07 8.40 -2.75
N GLY A 98 11.05 9.29 -2.61
CA GLY A 98 10.81 10.73 -2.55
C GLY A 98 10.10 11.28 -3.78
N VAL A 99 10.54 10.90 -4.98
CA VAL A 99 9.91 11.32 -6.24
C VAL A 99 8.46 10.84 -6.34
N VAL A 100 8.17 9.59 -5.92
CA VAL A 100 6.79 9.08 -5.86
C VAL A 100 5.95 9.91 -4.89
N GLY A 101 6.46 10.19 -3.69
CA GLY A 101 5.78 11.02 -2.70
C GLY A 101 5.47 12.43 -3.23
N VAL A 102 6.43 13.08 -3.89
CA VAL A 102 6.22 14.38 -4.54
C VAL A 102 5.15 14.29 -5.62
N GLY A 103 5.19 13.27 -6.47
CA GLY A 103 4.17 13.06 -7.51
C GLY A 103 2.76 12.93 -6.93
N VAL A 104 2.60 12.19 -5.82
CA VAL A 104 1.32 12.08 -5.11
C VAL A 104 0.84 13.44 -4.59
N LEU A 105 1.73 14.23 -3.98
CA LEU A 105 1.40 15.56 -3.44
C LEU A 105 1.00 16.54 -4.55
N LEU A 106 1.72 16.55 -5.68
CA LEU A 106 1.42 17.44 -6.81
C LEU A 106 0.01 17.21 -7.36
N LEU A 107 -0.46 15.95 -7.39
CA LEU A 107 -1.81 15.61 -7.83
C LEU A 107 -2.91 16.06 -6.86
N GLN A 108 -2.57 16.42 -5.61
CA GLN A 108 -3.52 16.98 -4.64
C GLN A 108 -3.67 18.51 -4.75
N ILE A 109 -2.73 19.22 -5.39
CA ILE A 109 -2.69 20.70 -5.36
C ILE A 109 -3.89 21.35 -6.10
N ARG A 110 -4.57 20.60 -6.97
CA ARG A 110 -5.75 21.06 -7.72
C ARG A 110 -6.92 20.07 -7.69
N ALA A 111 -6.93 19.22 -6.66
CA ALA A 111 -7.95 18.23 -6.38
C ALA A 111 -9.25 18.83 -5.85
#